data_AF-A0AAW4SCJ5-F1
#
_entry.id   AF-A0AAW4SCJ5-F1
#
_cell.length_a   1.000
_cell.length_b   1.000
_cell.length_c   1.000
_cell.angle_alpha   90.00
_cell.angle_beta   90.00
_cell.angle_gamma   90.00
#
_symmetry.space_group_name_H-M   'P 1'
#
loop_
_entity.id
_entity.type
_entity.pdbx_description
1 polymer ?
#
loop_
_entity_poly.entity_id
_entity_poly.type
_entity_poly.pdbx_seq_one_letter_code
_entity_poly.pdbx_strand_id
1 'polypeptide(L)'
;MPISTPAQRDAIYRSDFLAFARKAFYVFSSDTYSQEWFHESIAQRLNGSIGRATRQIINAPPRALKSYLVSVAWTAFRLGQDPTHNSYASVIPKT
;
A
#
# COMPACT_ATOMS: atom_id res chain seq x y z
N MET A 1 -22.84 -13.64 -1.32
CA MET A 1 -22.35 -12.28 -1.61
C MET A 1 -22.73 -11.95 -3.04
N PRO A 2 -23.40 -10.83 -3.34
CA PRO A 2 -23.63 -10.43 -4.73
C PRO A 2 -22.26 -10.27 -5.39
N ILE A 3 -22.10 -10.91 -6.55
CA ILE A 3 -20.83 -10.93 -7.29
C ILE A 3 -20.54 -9.49 -7.69
N SER A 4 -19.57 -8.86 -7.04
CA SER A 4 -19.20 -7.47 -7.30
C SER A 4 -18.75 -7.35 -8.75
N THR A 5 -19.35 -6.42 -9.50
CA THR A 5 -18.94 -6.15 -10.90
C THR A 5 -17.45 -5.74 -10.95
N PRO A 6 -16.74 -5.95 -12.07
CA PRO A 6 -15.36 -5.48 -12.22
C PRO A 6 -15.19 -4.01 -11.85
N ALA A 7 -16.13 -3.15 -12.26
CA ALA A 7 -16.13 -1.72 -11.93
C ALA A 7 -16.23 -1.45 -10.42
N GLN A 8 -17.08 -2.18 -9.70
CA GLN A 8 -17.18 -2.06 -8.24
C GLN A 8 -15.90 -2.50 -7.54
N ARG A 9 -15.25 -3.57 -8.01
CA ARG A 9 -13.95 -4.02 -7.47
C ARG A 9 -12.87 -2.97 -7.70
N ASP A 10 -12.80 -2.40 -8.89
CA ASP A 10 -11.83 -1.36 -9.21
C ASP A 10 -12.10 -0.06 -8.45
N ALA A 11 -13.34 0.25 -8.10
CA ALA A 11 -13.64 1.35 -7.18
C ALA A 11 -13.07 1.07 -5.78
N ILE A 12 -13.28 -0.14 -5.24
CA ILE A 12 -12.73 -0.55 -3.95
C ILE A 12 -11.19 -0.47 -3.94
N TYR A 13 -10.53 -0.95 -4.99
CA TYR A 13 -9.06 -0.94 -5.08
C TYR A 13 -8.45 0.47 -5.14
N ARG A 14 -9.22 1.51 -5.47
CA ARG A 14 -8.72 2.90 -5.45
C ARG A 14 -8.81 3.55 -4.07
N SER A 15 -9.74 3.10 -3.24
CA SER A 15 -9.99 3.65 -1.91
C SER A 15 -9.40 2.82 -0.77
N ASP A 16 -9.25 1.51 -0.95
CA ASP A 16 -8.75 0.58 0.07
C ASP A 16 -7.37 0.04 -0.31
N PHE A 17 -6.37 0.47 0.47
CA PHE A 17 -4.99 0.07 0.28
C PHE A 17 -4.77 -1.44 0.46
N LEU A 18 -5.40 -2.10 1.43
CA LEU A 18 -5.18 -3.54 1.64
C LEU A 18 -5.86 -4.37 0.55
N ALA A 19 -7.05 -3.96 0.12
CA ALA A 19 -7.71 -4.58 -1.03
C ALA A 19 -6.83 -4.47 -2.30
N PHE A 20 -6.24 -3.29 -2.54
CA PHE A 20 -5.27 -3.08 -3.62
C PHE A 20 -4.03 -3.96 -3.45
N ALA A 21 -3.40 -3.94 -2.26
CA ALA A 21 -2.17 -4.67 -2.00
C ALA A 21 -2.34 -6.18 -2.17
N ARG A 22 -3.49 -6.73 -1.75
CA ARG A 22 -3.84 -8.14 -1.97
C ARG A 22 -4.04 -8.45 -3.46
N LYS A 23 -4.71 -7.58 -4.23
CA LYS A 23 -4.86 -7.78 -5.68
C LYS A 23 -3.51 -7.75 -6.38
N ALA A 24 -2.69 -6.74 -6.07
CA ALA A 24 -1.37 -6.56 -6.65
C ALA A 24 -0.40 -7.68 -6.27
N PHE A 25 -0.62 -8.36 -5.14
CA PHE A 25 0.26 -9.43 -4.68
C PHE A 25 0.31 -10.58 -5.69
N TYR A 26 -0.82 -10.92 -6.28
CA TYR A 26 -0.92 -11.97 -7.31
C TYR A 26 -0.29 -11.60 -8.66
N VAL A 27 0.05 -10.33 -8.87
CA VAL A 27 0.89 -9.90 -10.00
C VAL A 27 2.37 -10.07 -9.67
N PHE A 28 2.73 -9.90 -8.40
CA PHE A 28 4.10 -9.96 -7.91
C PHE A 28 4.58 -11.39 -7.60
N SER A 29 3.71 -12.22 -7.02
CA SER A 29 4.01 -13.59 -6.63
C SER A 29 2.83 -14.53 -6.91
N SER A 30 3.13 -15.79 -7.17
CA SER A 30 2.15 -16.89 -7.26
C SER A 30 1.82 -17.53 -5.90
N ASP A 31 2.44 -17.06 -4.82
CA ASP A 31 2.17 -17.55 -3.46
C ASP A 31 0.75 -17.20 -3.00
N THR A 32 0.32 -17.82 -1.89
CA THR A 32 -0.95 -17.47 -1.25
C THR A 32 -0.78 -16.24 -0.36
N TYR A 33 -1.60 -15.22 -0.57
CA TYR A 33 -1.66 -14.06 0.33
C TYR A 33 -2.36 -14.45 1.64
N SER A 34 -1.61 -14.51 2.75
CA SER A 34 -2.19 -14.57 4.10
C SER A 34 -2.40 -13.16 4.63
N GLN A 35 -3.62 -12.80 4.98
CA GLN A 35 -3.90 -11.53 5.65
C GLN A 35 -3.72 -11.69 7.15
N GLU A 36 -2.86 -10.86 7.74
CA GLU A 36 -2.58 -10.85 9.17
C GLU A 36 -3.00 -9.50 9.78
N TRP A 37 -3.30 -9.50 11.09
CA TRP A 37 -3.74 -8.29 11.81
C TRP A 37 -2.75 -7.11 11.68
N PHE A 38 -1.45 -7.39 11.59
CA PHE A 38 -0.43 -6.34 11.48
C PHE A 38 -0.40 -5.68 10.09
N HIS A 39 -0.98 -6.30 9.05
CA HIS A 39 -1.15 -5.64 7.75
C HIS A 39 -2.08 -4.43 7.86
N GLU A 40 -3.16 -4.55 8.63
CA GLU A 40 -4.07 -3.44 8.93
C GLU A 40 -3.36 -2.34 9.71
N SER A 41 -2.53 -2.70 10.70
CA SER A 41 -1.73 -1.73 11.45
C SER A 41 -0.74 -0.97 10.55
N ILE A 42 -0.08 -1.66 9.62
CA ILE A 42 0.80 -1.04 8.62
C ILE A 42 0.02 -0.10 7.71
N ALA A 43 -1.12 -0.54 7.19
CA ALA A 43 -1.99 0.26 6.32
C ALA A 43 -2.44 1.56 7.00
N GLN A 44 -2.93 1.48 8.24
CA GLN A 44 -3.33 2.63 9.03
C GLN A 44 -2.15 3.59 9.27
N ARG A 45 -0.97 3.05 9.58
CA ARG A 45 0.24 3.85 9.80
C ARG A 45 0.68 4.60 8.54
N LEU A 46 0.65 3.93 7.39
CA LEU A 46 0.99 4.53 6.09
C LEU A 46 -0.02 5.59 5.69
N ASN A 47 -1.33 5.30 5.80
CA ASN A 47 -2.39 6.28 5.54
C ASN A 47 -2.27 7.52 6.42
N GLY A 48 -1.97 7.36 7.71
CA GLY A 48 -1.75 8.47 8.64
C GLY A 48 -0.50 9.31 8.36
N SER A 49 0.39 8.84 7.48
CA SER A 49 1.60 9.58 7.07
C SER A 49 1.37 10.49 5.85
N ILE A 50 0.24 10.35 5.15
CA ILE A 50 -0.07 11.19 3.99
C ILE A 50 -0.13 12.67 4.43
N GLY A 51 0.59 13.54 3.70
CA GLY A 51 0.66 14.97 4.00
C GLY A 51 1.56 15.32 5.20
N ARG A 52 2.29 14.35 5.77
CA ARG A 52 3.21 14.57 6.89
C ARG A 52 4.61 14.06 6.53
N ALA A 53 5.59 14.96 6.52
CA ALA A 53 7.01 14.58 6.37
C ALA A 53 7.52 13.92 7.67
N THR A 54 7.16 12.65 7.86
CA THR A 54 7.42 11.90 9.10
C THR A 54 8.08 10.57 8.80
N ARG A 55 9.20 10.29 9.47
CA ARG A 55 9.87 8.99 9.37
C ARG A 55 9.04 7.94 10.12
N GLN A 56 8.44 7.02 9.38
CA GLN A 56 7.67 5.91 9.95
C GLN A 56 8.59 4.74 10.30
N ILE A 57 8.47 4.21 11.52
CA ILE A 57 9.17 2.99 11.95
C ILE A 57 8.12 1.88 12.03
N ILE A 58 8.34 0.82 11.24
CA ILE A 58 7.48 -0.36 11.20
C ILE A 58 8.30 -1.56 11.67
N ASN A 59 8.00 -2.06 12.87
CA ASN A 59 8.59 -3.28 13.41
C ASN A 59 7.59 -4.43 13.24
N ALA A 60 7.96 -5.44 12.45
CA ALA A 60 7.12 -6.59 12.15
C ALA A 60 8.00 -7.83 11.87
N PRO A 61 7.49 -9.05 12.14
CA PRO A 61 8.27 -10.29 12.07
C PRO A 61 8.92 -10.53 10.69
N PRO A 62 9.93 -11.41 10.59
CA PRO A 62 10.46 -11.83 9.30
C PRO A 62 9.34 -12.45 8.44
N ARG A 63 9.44 -12.28 7.12
CA ARG A 63 8.46 -12.81 6.14
C ARG A 63 7.02 -12.27 6.29
N ALA A 64 6.83 -11.19 7.03
CA ALA A 64 5.54 -10.52 7.23
C ALA A 64 4.99 -9.73 6.02
N LEU A 65 5.57 -9.87 4.82
CA LEU A 65 5.21 -9.06 3.64
C LEU A 65 5.44 -7.54 3.78
N LYS A 66 6.05 -7.07 4.87
CA LYS A 66 6.23 -5.64 5.16
C LYS A 66 6.97 -4.87 4.06
N SER A 67 8.02 -5.44 3.46
CA SER A 67 8.77 -4.77 2.38
C SER A 67 7.93 -4.65 1.11
N TYR A 68 7.12 -5.67 0.80
CA TYR A 68 6.17 -5.62 -0.30
C TYR A 68 5.11 -4.54 -0.06
N LEU A 69 4.49 -4.52 1.12
CA LEU A 69 3.46 -3.53 1.46
C LEU A 69 4.01 -2.10 1.38
N VAL A 70 5.17 -1.84 1.98
CA VAL A 70 5.71 -0.47 2.12
C VAL A 70 6.40 0.03 0.86
N SER A 71 7.21 -0.80 0.19
CA SER A 71 8.04 -0.33 -0.91
C SER A 71 7.39 -0.49 -2.28
N VAL A 72 6.53 -1.50 -2.45
CA VAL A 72 5.93 -1.85 -3.76
C VAL A 72 4.45 -1.48 -3.81
N ALA A 73 3.64 -2.05 -2.92
CA ALA A 73 2.20 -1.84 -2.96
C ALA A 73 1.82 -0.39 -2.63
N TRP A 74 2.44 0.19 -1.59
CA TRP A 74 2.13 1.56 -1.16
C TRP A 74 2.52 2.60 -2.20
N THR A 75 3.70 2.48 -2.80
CA THR A 75 4.19 3.41 -3.84
C THR A 75 3.31 3.33 -5.08
N ALA A 76 2.96 2.12 -5.55
CA ALA A 76 2.06 1.92 -6.68
C ALA A 76 0.63 2.45 -6.38
N PHE A 77 0.13 2.22 -5.17
CA PHE A 77 -1.18 2.73 -4.74
C PHE A 77 -1.22 4.25 -4.75
N ARG A 78 -0.19 4.90 -4.18
CA ARG A 78 -0.08 6.36 -4.15
C ARG A 78 0.07 6.96 -5.55
N LEU A 79 0.86 6.34 -6.42
CA LEU A 79 0.99 6.77 -7.82
C LEU A 79 -0.35 6.67 -8.58
N GLY A 80 -1.16 5.64 -8.29
CA GLY A 80 -2.50 5.50 -8.86
C GLY A 80 -3.51 6.56 -8.37
N GLN A 81 -3.28 7.15 -7.19
CA GLN A 81 -4.10 8.25 -6.66
C GLN A 81 -3.60 9.62 -7.12
N ASP A 82 -2.29 9.80 -7.19
CA ASP A 82 -1.62 11.03 -7.56
C ASP A 82 -0.39 10.69 -8.44
N PRO A 83 -0.47 10.90 -9.76
CA PRO A 83 0.63 10.62 -10.68
C PRO A 83 1.90 11.45 -10.42
N THR A 84 1.78 12.56 -9.67
CA THR A 84 2.92 13.41 -9.30
C THR A 84 3.64 12.91 -8.06
N HIS A 85 3.14 11.83 -7.43
CA HIS A 85 3.75 11.25 -6.26
C HIS A 85 5.13 10.66 -6.57
N ASN A 86 6.17 11.35 -6.12
CA ASN A 86 7.54 10.87 -6.24
C ASN A 86 7.99 10.18 -4.94
N SER A 87 8.20 8.86 -5.00
CA SER A 87 8.74 8.06 -3.89
C SER A 87 10.18 8.41 -3.52
N TYR A 88 10.93 9.01 -4.45
CA TYR A 88 12.33 9.39 -4.31
C TYR A 88 12.53 10.90 -4.15
N ALA A 89 11.46 11.67 -3.91
CA ALA A 89 11.55 13.12 -3.79
C ALA A 89 12.67 13.47 -2.80
N SER A 90 13.70 14.11 -3.34
CA SER A 90 14.97 14.34 -2.68
C SER A 90 14.74 15.16 -1.41
N VAL A 91 15.40 14.73 -0.33
CA VAL A 91 15.59 15.52 0.89
C VAL A 91 16.60 16.64 0.59
N ILE A 92 16.33 17.45 -0.42
CA ILE A 92 17.05 18.69 -0.65
C ILE A 92 16.04 19.78 -0.29
N PRO A 93 16.29 20.56 0.79
CA PRO A 93 15.45 21.71 1.08
C PRO A 93 15.54 22.62 -0.15
N LYS A 94 14.39 22.87 -0.79
CA LYS A 94 14.30 23.88 -1.83
C LYS A 94 14.43 25.22 -1.11
N THR A 95 15.63 25.80 -1.19
CA THR A 95 15.99 27.13 -0.70
C THR A 95 15.18 28.21 -1.39
#